data_AF-A0A978T4I6-F1
#
_entry.id   AF-A0A978T4I6-F1
#
_cell.length_a   1.000
_cell.length_b   1.000
_cell.length_c   1.000
_cell.angle_alpha   90.00
_cell.angle_beta   90.00
_cell.angle_gamma   90.00
#
_symmetry.space_group_name_H-M   'P 1'
#
loop_
_entity.id
_entity.type
_entity.pdbx_description
1 polymer ?
#
loop_
_entity_poly.entity_id
_entity_poly.type
_entity_poly.pdbx_seq_one_letter_code
_entity_poly.pdbx_strand_id
1 'polypeptide(L)' 'PQIKSTLVYHVIMDYPGEKQYNRLKQQFPQILPVMLGNEMKIQFGAFYTEIEARQWSQFLNSQGLGNYILVSYRSNLQY' A
#
# COMPACT_ATOMS: atom_id res chain seq x y z
N PRO A 1 -6.24 -29.38 -3.10
CA PRO A 1 -5.93 -27.93 -2.99
C PRO A 1 -4.75 -27.51 -3.90
N GLN A 2 -5.00 -26.64 -4.87
CA GLN A 2 -3.94 -25.96 -5.63
C GLN A 2 -3.64 -24.62 -4.96
N ILE A 3 -2.38 -24.37 -4.59
CA ILE A 3 -1.96 -23.05 -4.09
C ILE A 3 -1.78 -22.16 -5.31
N LYS A 4 -2.72 -21.22 -5.53
CA LYS A 4 -2.51 -20.12 -6.47
C LYS A 4 -1.96 -18.93 -5.68
N SER A 5 -0.78 -18.49 -6.08
CA SER A 5 -0.18 -17.25 -5.60
C SER A 5 -0.58 -16.12 -6.54
N THR A 6 -1.31 -15.14 -6.03
CA THR A 6 -1.64 -13.92 -6.77
C THR A 6 -0.61 -12.86 -6.40
N LEU A 7 0.00 -12.23 -7.40
CA LEU A 7 0.92 -11.13 -7.19
C LEU A 7 0.10 -9.87 -6.82
N VAL A 8 0.55 -9.15 -5.79
CA VAL A 8 -0.11 -7.97 -5.23
C VAL A 8 0.89 -6.82 -5.13
N TYR A 9 0.47 -5.64 -5.56
CA TYR A 9 1.26 -4.42 -5.55
C TYR A 9 0.70 -3.48 -4.47
N HIS A 10 1.52 -3.17 -3.46
CA HIS A 10 1.15 -2.32 -2.35
C HIS A 10 1.77 -0.94 -2.54
N VAL A 11 0.96 0.12 -2.51
CA VAL A 11 1.48 1.49 -2.51
C VAL A 11 1.73 1.91 -1.07
N ILE A 12 3.00 2.09 -0.72
CA ILE A 12 3.49 2.28 0.65
C ILE A 12 4.19 3.64 0.78
N MET A 13 4.05 4.26 1.93
CA MET A 13 4.76 5.46 2.35
C MET A 13 5.37 5.26 3.74
N ASP A 14 6.49 5.93 4.03
CA ASP A 14 7.04 5.99 5.37
C ASP A 14 6.06 6.65 6.35
N TYR A 15 5.99 6.14 7.58
CA TYR A 15 5.08 6.72 8.56
C TYR A 15 5.53 8.14 8.95
N PRO A 16 4.73 9.19 8.68
CA PRO A 16 5.15 10.58 8.83
C PRO A 16 4.94 11.10 10.27
N GLY A 17 4.64 10.23 11.22
CA GLY A 17 4.20 10.60 12.56
C GLY A 17 2.68 10.75 12.68
N GLU A 18 2.19 10.70 13.93
CA GLU A 18 0.77 10.61 14.26
C GLU A 18 -0.07 11.77 13.72
N LYS A 19 0.39 13.00 13.91
CA LYS A 19 -0.34 14.20 13.47
C LYS A 19 -0.58 14.24 11.96
N GLN A 20 0.45 13.88 11.17
CA GLN A 20 0.35 13.87 9.71
C GLN A 20 -0.45 12.65 9.24
N TYR A 21 -0.28 11.49 9.87
CA TYR A 21 -1.10 10.31 9.60
C TYR A 21 -2.60 10.58 9.81
N ASN A 22 -3.00 11.21 10.90
CA ASN A 22 -4.41 11.50 11.18
C ASN A 22 -5.04 12.42 10.11
N ARG A 23 -4.28 13.40 9.60
CA ARG A 23 -4.71 14.23 8.46
C ARG A 23 -4.86 13.40 7.18
N LEU A 24 -3.88 12.56 6.88
CA LEU A 24 -3.92 11.67 5.72
C LEU A 24 -5.10 10.70 5.82
N LYS A 25 -5.42 10.19 7.01
CA LYS A 25 -6.55 9.28 7.24
C LYS A 25 -7.90 9.95 7.01
N GLN A 26 -8.00 11.26 7.27
CA GLN A 26 -9.19 12.05 6.93
C GLN A 26 -9.33 12.24 5.41
N GLN A 27 -8.22 12.44 4.69
CA GLN A 27 -8.21 12.62 3.23
C GLN A 27 -8.35 11.29 2.47
N PHE A 28 -7.78 10.23 3.01
CA PHE A 28 -7.73 8.88 2.43
C PHE A 28 -8.18 7.87 3.50
N PRO A 29 -9.50 7.69 3.70
CA PRO A 29 -10.05 6.83 4.75
C PRO A 29 -9.59 5.36 4.66
N GLN A 30 -9.19 4.90 3.48
CA GLN A 30 -8.74 3.55 3.20
C GLN A 30 -7.29 3.26 3.59
N ILE A 31 -6.49 4.27 3.98
CA ILE A 31 -5.08 4.02 4.33
C ILE A 31 -4.98 3.20 5.61
N LEU A 32 -3.98 2.34 5.70
CA LEU A 32 -3.77 1.48 6.85
C LEU A 32 -2.33 1.61 7.34
N PRO A 33 -2.09 1.74 8.66
CA PRO A 33 -0.76 1.57 9.19
C PRO A 33 -0.38 0.09 9.06
N VAL A 34 0.82 -0.16 8.53
CA VAL A 34 1.34 -1.52 8.33
C VAL A 34 2.76 -1.59 8.90
N MET A 35 3.10 -2.72 9.50
CA MET A 35 4.46 -3.00 9.95
C MET A 35 5.20 -3.72 8.81
N LEU A 36 6.27 -3.12 8.29
CA LEU A 36 7.19 -3.75 7.34
C LEU A 36 8.52 -3.96 8.05
N GLY A 37 8.79 -5.20 8.47
CA GLY A 37 9.89 -5.49 9.39
C GLY A 37 9.68 -4.79 10.73
N ASN A 38 10.66 -3.99 11.16
CA ASN A 38 10.59 -3.21 12.40
C ASN A 38 10.14 -1.76 12.19
N GLU A 39 9.74 -1.40 10.97
CA GLU A 39 9.34 -0.04 10.64
C GLU A 39 7.84 0.05 10.41
N MET A 40 7.22 1.06 11.02
CA MET A 40 5.84 1.42 10.71
C MET A 40 5.80 2.19 9.40
N LYS A 41 4.88 1.81 8.52
CA LYS A 41 4.61 2.43 7.24
C LYS A 41 3.11 2.65 7.08
N ILE A 42 2.71 3.32 6.01
CA ILE A 42 1.32 3.52 5.63
C ILE A 42 1.08 2.87 4.27
N GLN A 43 0.11 1.97 4.19
CA GLN A 43 -0.39 1.43 2.94
C GLN A 43 -1.58 2.25 2.45
N PHE A 44 -1.50 2.76 1.22
CA PHE A 44 -2.60 3.49 0.57
C PHE A 44 -3.57 2.57 -0.18
N GLY A 45 -3.08 1.43 -0.66
CA GLY A 45 -3.87 0.45 -1.37
C GLY A 45 -3.08 -0.80 -1.70
N ALA A 46 -3.80 -1.87 -2.02
CA ALA A 46 -3.27 -3.12 -2.54
C ALA A 46 -3.97 -3.41 -3.87
N PHE A 47 -3.19 -3.59 -4.92
CA PHE A 47 -3.66 -3.70 -6.30
C PHE A 47 -3.20 -5.03 -6.91
N TYR A 48 -3.98 -5.58 -7.84
CA TYR A 48 -3.62 -6.83 -8.52
C TYR A 48 -2.90 -6.60 -9.86
N THR A 49 -2.80 -5.34 -10.29
CA THR A 49 -2.06 -4.95 -11.49
C THR A 49 -1.02 -3.89 -11.16
N GLU A 50 0.10 -3.93 -11.88
CA GLU A 50 1.18 -2.95 -11.73
C GLU A 50 0.73 -1.56 -12.20
N ILE A 51 -0.11 -1.51 -13.24
CA ILE A 51 -0.60 -0.27 -13.84
C ILE A 51 -1.44 0.52 -12.84
N GLU A 52 -2.37 -0.12 -12.14
CA GLU A 52 -3.19 0.53 -11.11
C GLU A 52 -2.34 1.06 -9.95
N ALA A 53 -1.37 0.27 -9.49
CA ALA A 53 -0.44 0.69 -8.44
C ALA A 53 0.41 1.89 -8.87
N ARG A 54 0.88 1.91 -10.13
CA ARG A 54 1.64 3.03 -10.69
C ARG A 54 0.79 4.29 -10.83
N GLN A 55 -0.45 4.19 -11.29
CA GLN A 55 -1.37 5.33 -11.38
C GLN A 55 -1.62 5.95 -9.99
N TRP A 56 -1.86 5.11 -8.98
CA TRP A 56 -2.00 5.57 -7.60
C TRP A 56 -0.71 6.21 -7.06
N SER A 57 0.44 5.57 -7.29
CA SER A 57 1.74 6.11 -6.88
C SER A 57 2.01 7.48 -7.49
N GLN A 58 1.74 7.66 -8.79
CA GLN A 58 1.87 8.94 -9.50
C GLN A 58 0.91 9.99 -8.95
N PHE A 59 -0.35 9.62 -8.71
CA PHE A 59 -1.34 10.52 -8.10
C PHE A 59 -0.84 11.02 -6.73
N LEU A 60 -0.41 10.13 -5.84
CA LEU A 60 0.12 10.52 -4.53
C LEU A 60 1.39 11.38 -4.64
N ASN A 61 2.31 11.04 -5.54
CA ASN A 61 3.50 11.85 -5.78
C ASN A 61 3.15 13.26 -6.29
N SER A 62 2.10 13.41 -7.11
CA SER A 62 1.61 14.72 -7.57
C SER A 62 1.06 15.59 -6.43
N GLN A 63 0.64 14.97 -5.32
CA GLN A 63 0.22 15.65 -4.08
C GLN A 63 1.39 15.91 -3.13
N GLY A 64 2.63 15.64 -3.53
CA GLY A 64 3.82 15.76 -2.69
C GLY A 64 3.98 14.64 -1.66
N LEU A 65 3.26 13.52 -1.81
CA LEU A 65 3.33 12.37 -0.92
C LEU A 65 4.29 11.33 -1.52
N GLY A 66 5.56 11.39 -1.13
CA GLY A 66 6.59 10.45 -1.57
C GLY A 66 6.22 9.02 -1.16
N ASN A 67 6.16 8.10 -2.12
CA ASN A 67 5.72 6.72 -1.90
C ASN A 67 6.48 5.74 -2.81
N TYR A 68 6.40 4.44 -2.50
CA TYR A 68 6.98 3.37 -3.31
C TYR A 68 6.02 2.18 -3.43
N ILE A 69 6.23 1.35 -4.44
CA ILE A 69 5.44 0.14 -4.68
C ILE A 69 6.20 -1.07 -4.14
N LEU A 70 5.62 -1.74 -3.14
CA LEU A 70 6.11 -3.03 -2.64
C LEU A 70 5.33 -4.16 -3.33
N VAL A 71 6.05 -5.15 -3.86
CA VAL A 71 5.43 -6.32 -4.49
C VAL A 71 5.42 -7.48 -3.50
N SER A 72 4.27 -8.16 -3.37
CA SER A 72 4.13 -9.36 -2.55
C SER A 72 3.32 -10.44 -3.28
N TYR A 73 3.33 -11.66 -2.74
CA TYR A 73 2.48 -12.75 -3.21
C TYR A 73 1.46 -13.10 -2.14
N ARG A 74 0.19 -13.12 -2.51
CA ARG A 74 -0.89 -13.62 -1.67
C ARG A 74 -1.24 -15.03 -2.09
N SER A 75 -0.98 -16.00 -1.23
CA SER A 75 -1.42 -17.38 -1.43
C SER A 75 -2.89 -17.51 -1.10
N ASN A 76 -3.69 -17.98 -2.06
CA ASN A 76 -5.10 -18.32 -1.83
C ASN A 76 -5.23 -19.86 -1.81
N LEU A 77 -5.68 -20.39 -0.67
CA LEU A 77 -6.09 -21.79 -0.56
C LEU A 77 -7.46 -21.94 -1.22
N GLN A 78 -7.53 -22.63 -2.36
CA GLN A 78 -8.78 -23.06 -2.97
C GLN A 78 -8.99 -24.56 -2.66
N TYR A 79 -10.13 -24.88 -2.05
CA TYR A 79 -10.60 -26.24 -1.79
C TYR A 79 -11.36 -26.79 -2.99
#